data_AF-A0A2N3L175-F1
#
_entry.id   AF-A0A2N3L175-F1
#
_cell.length_a   1.000
_cell.length_b   1.000
_cell.length_c   1.000
_cell.angle_alpha   90.00
_cell.angle_beta   90.00
_cell.angle_gamma   90.00
#
_symmetry.space_group_name_H-M   'P 1'
#
loop_
_entity.id
_entity.type
_entity.pdbx_description
1 polymer ?
#
loop_
_entity_poly.entity_id
_entity_poly.type
_entity_poly.pdbx_seq_one_letter_code
_entity_poly.pdbx_strand_id
1 'polypeptide(L)'
;MKIKEMRSRIQMTQTALAEQLGTTQQSIARWENGKTEPSVSQLKALAVVLHCSVEELVGPTSNSAKQSKSPFSLINPDIPFGTLRLRTNAASFEFPIDEEERTRLVSCLHDPAYVPVQQNVSRWLSAGTLNNRVLFINPAHFREVSLIHDDVEAMPDFEHPEVYSALENDEIDNLEPSLKKLCEAFIKKNPDIDPIEWTNCLQVHFNSGEMESFFMCEEVTEDLLELEHSIHEVRSDQFLRVQSERGYQSIFMNLNHVAFVSAPANLYLRQISELMEE
;
A
#
# COMPACT_ATOMS: atom_id res chain seq x y z
N MET A 1 1.76 20.52 15.68
CA MET A 1 2.58 19.62 14.84
C MET A 1 3.77 19.09 15.63
N LYS A 2 4.19 17.85 15.37
CA LYS A 2 5.28 17.15 16.07
C LYS A 2 6.65 17.24 15.36
N ILE A 3 6.86 18.23 14.49
CA ILE A 3 8.09 18.39 13.67
C ILE A 3 9.36 18.35 14.54
N LYS A 4 9.38 19.13 15.64
CA LYS A 4 10.55 19.20 16.54
C LYS A 4 10.86 17.86 17.20
N GLU A 5 9.83 17.13 17.59
CA GLU A 5 9.93 15.82 18.25
C GLU A 5 10.54 14.80 17.28
N MET A 6 9.95 14.66 16.08
CA MET A 6 10.43 13.74 15.05
C MET A 6 11.85 14.08 14.59
N ARG A 7 12.15 15.37 14.37
CA ARG A 7 13.51 15.81 14.02
C ARG A 7 14.52 15.45 15.10
N SER A 8 14.14 15.56 16.38
CA SER A 8 15.03 15.25 17.50
C SER A 8 15.25 13.74 17.67
N ARG A 9 14.24 12.91 17.35
CA ARG A 9 14.35 11.43 17.32
C ARG A 9 15.51 10.96 16.45
N ILE A 10 15.69 11.60 15.30
CA ILE A 10 16.75 11.29 14.32
C ILE A 10 17.97 12.22 14.41
N GLN A 11 18.11 12.96 15.52
CA GLN A 11 19.26 13.86 15.80
C GLN A 11 19.56 14.90 14.71
N MET A 12 18.54 15.34 13.97
CA MET A 12 18.70 16.28 12.86
C MET A 12 18.60 17.74 13.33
N THR A 13 19.36 18.66 12.74
CA THR A 13 19.27 20.10 13.09
C THR A 13 18.21 20.82 12.26
N GLN A 14 17.72 21.98 12.72
CA GLN A 14 16.78 22.79 11.92
C GLN A 14 17.39 23.22 10.57
N THR A 15 18.69 23.48 10.53
CA THR A 15 19.41 23.86 9.31
C THR A 15 19.50 22.68 8.34
N ALA A 16 19.84 21.49 8.83
CA ALA A 16 19.86 20.29 8.00
C ALA A 16 18.48 19.95 7.45
N LEU A 17 17.42 20.07 8.26
CA LEU A 17 16.04 19.89 7.80
C LEU A 17 15.67 20.91 6.71
N ALA A 18 16.07 22.17 6.90
CA ALA A 18 15.81 23.23 5.92
C ALA A 18 16.52 22.95 4.58
N GLU A 19 17.77 22.49 4.62
CA GLU A 19 18.54 22.11 3.43
C GLU A 19 17.88 20.96 2.67
N GLN A 20 17.43 19.91 3.35
CA GLN A 20 16.76 18.77 2.70
C GLN A 20 15.42 19.16 2.06
N LEU A 21 14.70 20.11 2.67
CA LEU A 21 13.41 20.61 2.17
C LEU A 21 13.53 21.80 1.22
N GLY A 22 14.75 22.25 0.87
CA GLY A 22 14.94 23.43 0.02
C GLY A 22 14.36 24.73 0.60
N THR A 23 14.25 24.84 1.92
CA THR A 23 13.65 25.99 2.63
C THR A 23 14.66 26.67 3.56
N THR A 24 14.21 27.59 4.42
CA THR A 24 15.07 28.30 5.37
C THR A 24 14.92 27.76 6.79
N GLN A 25 16.01 27.82 7.58
CA GLN A 25 15.97 27.50 9.02
C GLN A 25 14.89 28.31 9.76
N GLN A 26 14.64 29.56 9.34
CA GLN A 26 13.61 30.41 9.91
C GLN A 26 12.20 29.87 9.64
N SER A 27 11.94 29.32 8.45
CA SER A 27 10.70 28.63 8.11
C SER A 27 10.47 27.44 9.04
N ILE A 28 11.48 26.57 9.20
CA ILE A 28 11.43 25.42 10.12
C ILE A 28 11.11 25.87 11.55
N ALA A 29 11.83 26.88 12.04
CA ALA A 29 11.60 27.41 13.39
C ALA A 29 10.19 27.99 13.56
N ARG A 30 9.60 28.60 12.53
CA ARG A 30 8.22 29.09 12.59
C ARG A 30 7.21 27.94 12.62
N TRP A 31 7.41 26.88 11.83
CA TRP A 31 6.56 25.68 11.83
C TRP A 31 6.62 24.94 13.17
N GLU A 32 7.83 24.71 13.72
CA GLU A 32 8.00 24.04 15.01
C GLU A 32 7.34 24.81 16.18
N ASN A 33 7.24 26.14 16.07
CA ASN A 33 6.61 26.99 17.08
C ASN A 33 5.14 27.33 16.77
N GLY A 34 4.55 26.75 15.70
CA GLY A 34 3.16 27.01 15.31
C GLY A 34 2.87 28.44 14.84
N LYS A 35 3.89 29.20 14.43
CA LYS A 35 3.74 30.59 13.95
C LYS A 35 3.21 30.66 12.51
N THR A 36 3.50 29.64 11.73
CA THR A 36 3.02 29.46 10.35
C THR A 36 2.79 27.98 10.11
N GLU A 37 1.96 27.64 9.14
CA GLU A 37 1.74 26.26 8.71
C GLU A 37 2.52 25.98 7.41
N PRO A 38 3.15 24.80 7.28
CA PRO A 38 3.67 24.32 6.00
C PRO A 38 2.54 24.07 4.99
N SER A 39 2.84 24.20 3.69
CA SER A 39 1.92 23.76 2.63
C SER A 39 1.73 22.23 2.64
N VAL A 40 0.73 21.73 1.92
CA VAL A 40 0.53 20.27 1.74
C VAL A 40 1.78 19.62 1.14
N SER A 41 2.40 20.24 0.12
CA SER A 41 3.65 19.74 -0.47
C SER A 41 4.78 19.65 0.57
N GLN A 42 4.91 20.67 1.42
CA GLN A 42 5.92 20.71 2.48
C GLN A 42 5.63 19.69 3.59
N LEU A 43 4.36 19.42 3.92
CA LEU A 43 3.97 18.37 4.86
C LEU A 43 4.38 16.98 4.37
N LYS A 44 4.12 16.67 3.10
CA LYS A 44 4.54 15.40 2.49
C LYS A 44 6.06 15.24 2.49
N ALA A 45 6.77 16.30 2.11
CA ALA A 45 8.23 16.29 2.14
C ALA A 45 8.79 16.19 3.58
N LEU A 46 8.13 16.81 4.56
CA LEU A 46 8.46 16.66 5.98
C LEU A 46 8.28 15.20 6.45
N ALA A 47 7.16 14.56 6.09
CA ALA A 47 6.86 13.17 6.44
C ALA A 47 7.99 12.23 5.97
N VAL A 48 8.38 12.38 4.69
CA VAL A 48 9.49 11.65 4.07
C VAL A 48 10.81 11.87 4.80
N VAL A 49 11.21 13.14 5.01
CA VAL A 49 12.51 13.47 5.62
C VAL A 49 12.60 13.04 7.08
N LEU A 50 11.47 13.04 7.79
CA LEU A 50 11.39 12.72 9.20
C LEU A 50 11.06 11.24 9.47
N HIS A 51 10.88 10.45 8.41
CA HIS A 51 10.53 9.02 8.46
C HIS A 51 9.29 8.79 9.33
N CYS A 52 8.18 9.43 8.97
CA CYS A 52 6.92 9.35 9.71
C CYS A 52 5.75 9.65 8.77
N SER A 53 4.53 9.32 9.17
CA SER A 53 3.35 9.66 8.38
C SER A 53 2.95 11.14 8.54
N VAL A 54 2.14 11.67 7.61
CA VAL A 54 1.59 13.03 7.72
C VAL A 54 0.68 13.14 8.95
N GLU A 55 -0.09 12.08 9.25
CA GLU A 55 -0.96 11.98 10.42
C GLU A 55 -0.16 12.05 11.73
N GLU A 56 0.99 11.39 11.78
CA GLU A 56 1.88 11.47 12.95
C GLU A 56 2.44 12.88 13.16
N LEU A 57 2.72 13.62 12.08
CA LEU A 57 3.22 15.00 12.13
C LEU A 57 2.15 15.99 12.59
N VAL A 58 0.92 15.86 12.10
CA VAL A 58 -0.15 16.82 12.37
C VAL A 58 -0.93 16.46 13.64
N GLY A 59 -0.94 15.17 14.02
CA GLY A 59 -1.75 14.60 15.09
C GLY A 59 -3.10 14.10 14.57
N PRO A 60 -3.85 13.31 15.38
CA PRO A 60 -5.13 12.78 14.95
C PRO A 60 -6.10 13.92 14.65
N THR A 61 -6.40 14.12 13.38
CA THR A 61 -7.53 14.94 12.93
C THR A 61 -8.81 14.12 13.13
N SER A 62 -9.99 14.76 13.20
CA SER A 62 -11.27 14.03 13.32
C SER A 62 -11.51 12.99 12.20
N ASN A 63 -10.75 13.06 11.10
CA ASN A 63 -10.74 12.07 10.01
C ASN A 63 -9.97 10.78 10.34
N SER A 64 -8.93 10.84 11.19
CA SER A 64 -8.09 9.68 11.52
C SER A 64 -8.79 8.61 12.36
N ALA A 65 -9.79 8.99 13.16
CA ALA A 65 -10.59 8.01 13.91
C ALA A 65 -11.49 7.15 13.01
N LYS A 66 -11.83 7.64 11.80
CA LYS A 66 -12.63 6.91 10.79
C LYS A 66 -11.78 6.08 9.82
N GLN A 67 -10.48 6.38 9.68
CA GLN A 67 -9.51 5.62 8.88
C GLN A 67 -9.23 4.19 9.42
N SER A 68 -9.76 3.84 10.60
CA SER A 68 -9.45 2.60 11.34
C SER A 68 -10.23 1.33 10.94
N LYS A 69 -10.91 1.31 9.79
CA LYS A 69 -11.83 0.20 9.45
C LYS A 69 -11.28 -0.84 8.47
N SER A 70 -10.31 -0.50 7.63
CA SER A 70 -9.67 -1.48 6.73
C SER A 70 -8.47 -2.13 7.43
N PRO A 71 -8.26 -3.45 7.34
CA PRO A 71 -7.09 -4.11 7.90
C PRO A 71 -5.79 -3.63 7.26
N PHE A 72 -5.84 -2.95 6.11
CA PHE A 72 -4.67 -2.43 5.41
C PHE A 72 -4.20 -1.05 5.90
N SER A 73 -4.95 -0.39 6.79
CA SER A 73 -4.54 0.91 7.35
C SER A 73 -3.42 0.79 8.40
N LEU A 74 -3.00 -0.44 8.72
CA LEU A 74 -2.07 -0.75 9.82
C LEU A 74 -0.62 -0.97 9.35
N ILE A 75 -0.31 -0.67 8.08
CA ILE A 75 1.04 -0.87 7.56
C ILE A 75 2.03 0.02 8.33
N ASN A 76 3.02 -0.61 8.95
CA ASN A 76 4.02 0.04 9.78
C ASN A 76 5.44 -0.14 9.19
N PRO A 77 5.91 0.81 8.36
CA PRO A 77 7.22 0.72 7.74
C PRO A 77 8.39 0.86 8.71
N ASP A 78 8.16 1.32 9.95
CA ASP A 78 9.22 1.45 10.96
C ASP A 78 9.61 0.08 11.57
N ILE A 79 8.78 -0.96 11.39
CA ILE A 79 9.01 -2.31 11.94
C ILE A 79 8.84 -3.36 10.83
N PRO A 80 9.70 -3.35 9.79
CA PRO A 80 9.65 -4.36 8.76
C PRO A 80 9.96 -5.74 9.35
N PHE A 81 9.29 -6.78 8.85
CA PHE A 81 9.60 -8.17 9.19
C PHE A 81 10.49 -8.81 8.13
N GLY A 82 10.08 -8.67 6.87
CA GLY A 82 10.74 -9.33 5.75
C GLY A 82 9.78 -9.61 4.60
N THR A 83 9.82 -10.81 4.05
CA THR A 83 9.15 -11.16 2.78
C THR A 83 7.99 -12.12 2.98
N LEU A 84 6.82 -11.74 2.47
CA LEU A 84 5.74 -12.65 2.10
C LEU A 84 6.02 -13.22 0.71
N ARG A 85 6.32 -14.51 0.63
CA ARG A 85 6.54 -15.23 -0.62
C ARG A 85 5.34 -16.12 -0.93
N LEU A 86 4.72 -15.89 -2.08
CA LEU A 86 3.59 -16.67 -2.59
C LEU A 86 4.03 -17.50 -3.79
N ARG A 87 3.97 -18.84 -3.67
CA ARG A 87 4.47 -19.75 -4.72
C ARG A 87 3.34 -20.57 -5.36
N THR A 88 3.08 -20.32 -6.63
CA THR A 88 2.20 -21.13 -7.48
C THR A 88 2.99 -22.24 -8.17
N ASN A 89 2.33 -22.99 -9.05
CA ASN A 89 3.00 -23.96 -9.91
C ASN A 89 3.85 -23.31 -11.00
N ALA A 90 3.50 -22.08 -11.39
CA ALA A 90 4.06 -21.39 -12.55
C ALA A 90 5.06 -20.30 -12.15
N ALA A 91 4.86 -19.65 -10.99
CA ALA A 91 5.61 -18.47 -10.59
C ALA A 91 5.74 -18.34 -9.07
N SER A 92 6.66 -17.47 -8.64
CA SER A 92 6.84 -17.03 -7.27
C SER A 92 6.72 -15.52 -7.21
N PHE A 93 6.01 -15.02 -6.22
CA PHE A 93 5.77 -13.59 -6.00
C PHE A 93 6.25 -13.22 -4.60
N GLU A 94 6.86 -12.04 -4.47
CA GLU A 94 7.51 -11.61 -3.22
C GLU A 94 7.08 -10.19 -2.88
N PHE A 95 6.64 -10.01 -1.64
CA PHE A 95 6.14 -8.74 -1.13
C PHE A 95 6.76 -8.44 0.23
N PRO A 96 7.30 -7.23 0.44
CA PRO A 96 7.79 -6.82 1.74
C PRO A 96 6.61 -6.54 2.68
N ILE A 97 6.67 -7.05 3.90
CA ILE A 97 5.62 -6.89 4.92
C ILE A 97 6.24 -6.52 6.28
N ASP A 98 5.44 -5.92 7.14
CA ASP A 98 5.81 -5.63 8.53
C ASP A 98 5.45 -6.77 9.50
N GLU A 99 5.87 -6.60 10.76
CA GLU A 99 5.67 -7.59 11.83
C GLU A 99 4.20 -7.76 12.27
N GLU A 100 3.39 -6.71 12.15
CA GLU A 100 1.97 -6.75 12.49
C GLU A 100 1.20 -7.58 11.45
N GLU A 101 1.47 -7.32 10.18
CA GLU A 101 0.92 -8.03 9.05
C GLU A 101 1.35 -9.51 9.06
N ARG A 102 2.62 -9.80 9.36
CA ARG A 102 3.08 -11.19 9.57
C ARG A 102 2.25 -11.90 10.64
N THR A 103 2.01 -11.24 11.78
CA THR A 103 1.25 -11.81 12.89
C THR A 103 -0.20 -12.10 12.50
N ARG A 104 -0.81 -11.20 11.71
CA ARG A 104 -2.15 -11.38 11.15
C ARG A 104 -2.22 -12.56 10.19
N LEU A 105 -1.26 -12.68 9.27
CA LEU A 105 -1.17 -13.78 8.30
C LEU A 105 -0.99 -15.13 8.98
N VAL A 106 -0.08 -15.23 9.96
CA VAL A 106 0.10 -16.47 10.76
C VAL A 106 -1.20 -16.89 11.42
N SER A 107 -1.91 -15.94 12.03
CA SER A 107 -3.19 -16.22 12.69
C SER A 107 -4.25 -16.76 11.72
N CYS A 108 -4.30 -16.20 10.51
CA CYS A 108 -5.25 -16.64 9.49
C CYS A 108 -4.88 -17.97 8.83
N LEU A 109 -3.59 -18.24 8.61
CA LEU A 109 -3.09 -19.48 8.02
C LEU A 109 -3.20 -20.67 8.97
N HIS A 110 -3.08 -20.44 10.27
CA HIS A 110 -3.15 -21.50 11.29
C HIS A 110 -4.55 -21.75 11.86
N ASP A 111 -5.57 -21.00 11.42
CA ASP A 111 -6.91 -21.08 11.99
C ASP A 111 -7.56 -22.47 11.74
N PRO A 112 -7.64 -23.32 12.79
CA PRO A 112 -8.14 -24.68 12.65
C PRO A 112 -9.68 -24.72 12.65
N ALA A 113 -10.35 -23.59 12.90
CA ALA A 113 -11.80 -23.49 13.04
C ALA A 113 -12.52 -23.24 11.71
N TYR A 114 -11.78 -23.06 10.60
CA TYR A 114 -12.41 -22.91 9.30
C TYR A 114 -13.06 -24.22 8.84
N VAL A 115 -14.39 -24.26 8.92
CA VAL A 115 -15.23 -25.31 8.35
C VAL A 115 -16.05 -24.66 7.24
N PRO A 116 -15.87 -25.05 5.96
CA PRO A 116 -16.69 -24.52 4.87
C PRO A 116 -18.17 -24.78 5.17
N VAL A 117 -18.96 -23.72 5.29
CA VAL A 117 -20.40 -23.81 5.57
C VAL A 117 -21.16 -24.45 4.39
N GLN A 118 -20.62 -24.33 3.17
CA GLN A 118 -21.20 -24.86 1.93
C GLN A 118 -20.12 -25.44 1.00
N GLN A 119 -20.53 -26.35 0.11
CA GLN A 119 -19.68 -26.79 -1.01
C GLN A 119 -19.43 -25.59 -1.95
N ASN A 120 -18.23 -25.47 -2.50
CA ASN A 120 -17.80 -24.40 -3.44
C ASN A 120 -17.53 -23.00 -2.84
N VAL A 121 -17.38 -22.90 -1.51
CA VAL A 121 -16.93 -21.67 -0.84
C VAL A 121 -15.47 -21.83 -0.43
N SER A 122 -14.66 -20.80 -0.68
CA SER A 122 -13.23 -20.75 -0.33
C SER A 122 -12.93 -19.55 0.55
N ARG A 123 -12.10 -19.74 1.57
CA ARG A 123 -11.53 -18.64 2.34
C ARG A 123 -10.34 -18.07 1.60
N TRP A 124 -10.47 -16.81 1.21
CA TRP A 124 -9.35 -16.00 0.75
C TRP A 124 -8.63 -15.38 1.94
N LEU A 125 -7.41 -14.92 1.68
CA LEU A 125 -6.59 -14.15 2.61
C LEU A 125 -6.40 -12.77 2.05
N SER A 126 -6.13 -11.80 2.91
CA SER A 126 -5.65 -10.50 2.48
C SER A 126 -4.26 -10.23 3.02
N ALA A 127 -3.51 -9.31 2.42
CA ALA A 127 -2.27 -8.78 2.96
C ALA A 127 -2.03 -7.32 2.57
N GLY A 128 -1.61 -6.47 3.51
CA GLY A 128 -0.99 -5.18 3.19
C GLY A 128 0.51 -5.36 2.95
N THR A 129 1.11 -4.56 2.07
CA THR A 129 2.55 -4.66 1.78
C THR A 129 3.22 -3.29 1.86
N LEU A 130 4.50 -3.30 2.22
CA LEU A 130 5.30 -2.08 2.34
C LEU A 130 5.56 -1.40 0.99
N ASN A 131 5.48 -2.16 -0.12
CA ASN A 131 5.68 -1.64 -1.48
C ASN A 131 4.39 -1.16 -2.16
N ASN A 132 3.46 -0.62 -1.38
CA ASN A 132 2.20 -0.03 -1.85
C ASN A 132 1.25 -1.04 -2.53
N ARG A 133 1.14 -2.26 -2.02
CA ARG A 133 0.13 -3.23 -2.49
C ARG A 133 -0.80 -3.69 -1.38
N VAL A 134 -2.05 -3.90 -1.76
CA VAL A 134 -3.03 -4.68 -1.02
C VAL A 134 -3.30 -5.94 -1.83
N LEU A 135 -3.14 -7.08 -1.20
CA LEU A 135 -3.29 -8.39 -1.83
C LEU A 135 -4.61 -9.03 -1.39
N PHE A 136 -5.35 -9.60 -2.33
CA PHE A 136 -6.46 -10.53 -2.10
C PHE A 136 -6.05 -11.88 -2.69
N ILE A 137 -5.72 -12.82 -1.81
CA ILE A 137 -5.00 -14.05 -2.13
C ILE A 137 -5.97 -15.21 -2.04
N ASN A 138 -6.04 -16.03 -3.08
CA ASN A 138 -6.76 -17.30 -3.08
C ASN A 138 -5.79 -18.45 -2.73
N PRO A 139 -5.79 -18.96 -1.48
CA PRO A 139 -4.82 -19.97 -1.05
C PRO A 139 -4.92 -21.28 -1.84
N ALA A 140 -6.08 -21.56 -2.46
CA ALA A 140 -6.30 -22.77 -3.24
C ALA A 140 -5.37 -22.88 -4.47
N HIS A 141 -4.76 -21.78 -4.91
CA HIS A 141 -3.87 -21.75 -6.08
C HIS A 141 -2.37 -21.70 -5.71
N PHE A 142 -2.03 -21.68 -4.42
CA PHE A 142 -0.66 -21.67 -3.96
C PHE A 142 -0.25 -23.01 -3.38
N ARG A 143 0.95 -23.48 -3.76
CA ARG A 143 1.56 -24.66 -3.14
C ARG A 143 2.19 -24.32 -1.79
N GLU A 144 2.63 -23.07 -1.66
CA GLU A 144 3.37 -22.62 -0.50
C GLU A 144 3.20 -21.12 -0.31
N VAL A 145 3.02 -20.74 0.96
CA VAL A 145 3.09 -19.38 1.47
C VAL A 145 4.22 -19.35 2.49
N SER A 146 5.26 -18.56 2.25
CA SER A 146 6.42 -18.45 3.14
C SER A 146 6.49 -17.05 3.74
N LEU A 147 6.81 -16.96 5.03
CA LEU A 147 7.09 -15.72 5.75
C LEU A 147 8.57 -15.75 6.13
N ILE A 148 9.38 -14.93 5.48
CA ILE A 148 10.85 -14.99 5.54
C ILE A 148 11.36 -13.72 6.20
N HIS A 149 12.07 -13.86 7.31
CA HIS A 149 12.67 -12.72 8.01
C HIS A 149 13.82 -12.12 7.19
N ASP A 150 14.00 -10.81 7.25
CA ASP A 150 15.04 -10.09 6.51
C ASP A 150 16.49 -10.54 6.82
N ASP A 151 16.75 -10.99 8.05
CA ASP A 151 17.99 -11.63 8.50
C ASP A 151 18.34 -12.92 7.73
N VAL A 152 17.34 -13.61 7.16
CA VAL A 152 17.54 -14.83 6.37
C VAL A 152 17.79 -14.50 4.91
N GLU A 153 16.95 -13.64 4.36
CA GLU A 153 16.97 -13.23 2.97
C GLU A 153 16.57 -11.76 2.89
N ALA A 154 17.38 -10.94 2.23
CA ALA A 154 17.09 -9.52 2.08
C ALA A 154 15.71 -9.34 1.42
N MET A 155 14.83 -8.61 2.10
CA MET A 155 13.48 -8.38 1.60
C MET A 155 13.47 -7.50 0.36
N PRO A 156 12.41 -7.58 -0.49
CA PRO A 156 12.23 -6.66 -1.58
C PRO A 156 12.23 -5.20 -1.10
N ASP A 157 12.78 -4.34 -1.94
CA ASP A 157 12.83 -2.91 -1.64
C ASP A 157 11.45 -2.28 -1.65
N PHE A 158 11.26 -1.28 -0.79
CA PHE A 158 10.08 -0.44 -0.75
C PHE A 158 10.47 1.01 -0.46
N GLU A 159 9.56 1.92 -0.74
CA GLU A 159 9.74 3.36 -0.56
C GLU A 159 8.74 3.91 0.46
N HIS A 160 8.97 5.15 0.89
CA HIS A 160 8.02 5.85 1.75
C HIS A 160 6.65 6.01 1.04
N PRO A 161 5.50 5.89 1.73
CA PRO A 161 4.16 6.00 1.13
C PRO A 161 3.94 7.24 0.24
N GLU A 162 4.50 8.39 0.65
CA GLU A 162 4.44 9.63 -0.13
C GLU A 162 5.16 9.56 -1.49
N VAL A 163 6.17 8.70 -1.65
CA VAL A 163 6.83 8.45 -2.93
C VAL A 163 5.82 7.83 -3.90
N TYR A 164 5.09 6.80 -3.46
CA TYR A 164 4.05 6.19 -4.27
C TYR A 164 2.91 7.16 -4.57
N SER A 165 2.47 7.96 -3.59
CA SER A 165 1.46 9.00 -3.82
C SER A 165 1.91 10.04 -4.84
N ALA A 166 3.21 10.40 -4.84
CA ALA A 166 3.76 11.35 -5.80
C ALA A 166 3.90 10.77 -7.21
N LEU A 167 4.08 9.45 -7.33
CA LEU A 167 4.17 8.74 -8.61
C LEU A 167 2.81 8.47 -9.28
N GLU A 168 1.70 8.71 -8.57
CA GLU A 168 0.34 8.59 -9.14
C GLU A 168 0.12 9.50 -10.36
N ASN A 169 0.84 10.63 -10.42
CA ASN A 169 0.75 11.61 -11.51
C ASN A 169 2.13 11.83 -12.13
N ASP A 170 2.19 12.10 -13.44
CA ASP A 170 3.43 12.34 -14.20
C ASP A 170 4.04 13.75 -13.97
N GLU A 171 3.79 14.35 -12.79
CA GLU A 171 4.19 15.73 -12.46
C GLU A 171 5.39 15.79 -11.48
N ILE A 172 6.32 14.84 -11.61
CA ILE A 172 7.47 14.68 -10.70
C ILE A 172 8.35 15.94 -10.64
N ASP A 173 8.40 16.70 -11.73
CA ASP A 173 9.23 17.91 -11.83
C ASP A 173 8.81 19.04 -10.88
N ASN A 174 7.54 19.06 -10.45
CA ASN A 174 6.99 20.09 -9.57
C ASN A 174 7.11 19.75 -8.07
N LEU A 175 7.69 18.59 -7.73
CA LEU A 175 7.80 18.12 -6.35
C LEU A 175 8.92 18.84 -5.57
N GLU A 176 8.77 18.86 -4.25
CA GLU A 176 9.84 19.29 -3.35
C GLU A 176 11.12 18.45 -3.57
N PRO A 177 12.33 19.05 -3.46
CA PRO A 177 13.57 18.39 -3.88
C PRO A 177 13.85 17.02 -3.24
N SER A 178 13.51 16.83 -1.97
CA SER A 178 13.68 15.56 -1.26
C SER A 178 12.81 14.45 -1.85
N LEU A 179 11.53 14.75 -2.09
CA LEU A 179 10.56 13.80 -2.63
C LEU A 179 10.84 13.50 -4.10
N LYS A 180 11.17 14.54 -4.91
CA LYS A 180 11.59 14.38 -6.30
C LYS A 180 12.73 13.38 -6.45
N LYS A 181 13.77 13.53 -5.62
CA LYS A 181 14.95 12.65 -5.64
C LYS A 181 14.60 11.18 -5.35
N LEU A 182 13.65 10.92 -4.45
CA LEU A 182 13.21 9.56 -4.14
C LEU A 182 12.39 8.96 -5.28
N CYS A 183 11.47 9.72 -5.88
CA CYS A 183 10.74 9.28 -7.07
C CYS A 183 11.69 8.91 -8.22
N GLU A 184 12.68 9.77 -8.51
CA GLU A 184 13.71 9.48 -9.52
C GLU A 184 14.55 8.24 -9.18
N ALA A 185 14.87 8.04 -7.91
CA ALA A 185 15.59 6.85 -7.44
C ALA A 185 14.77 5.57 -7.63
N PHE A 186 13.46 5.61 -7.29
CA PHE A 186 12.53 4.51 -7.51
C PHE A 186 12.45 4.11 -8.99
N ILE A 187 12.24 5.09 -9.87
CA ILE A 187 12.16 4.86 -11.33
C ILE A 187 13.45 4.25 -11.85
N LYS A 188 14.60 4.79 -11.42
CA LYS A 188 15.91 4.29 -11.84
C LYS A 188 16.17 2.85 -11.37
N LYS A 189 15.70 2.49 -10.18
CA LYS A 189 15.90 1.18 -9.57
C LYS A 189 14.99 0.11 -10.18
N ASN A 190 13.83 0.52 -10.72
CA ASN A 190 12.80 -0.36 -11.24
C ASN A 190 12.49 -0.05 -12.72
N PRO A 191 13.43 -0.29 -13.67
CA PRO A 191 13.26 0.10 -15.07
C PRO A 191 12.12 -0.65 -15.78
N ASP A 192 11.73 -1.82 -15.26
CA ASP A 192 10.67 -2.66 -15.82
C ASP A 192 9.28 -2.32 -15.25
N ILE A 193 9.20 -1.38 -14.29
CA ILE A 193 7.96 -0.97 -13.65
C ILE A 193 7.57 0.41 -14.20
N ASP A 194 6.42 0.47 -14.88
CA ASP A 194 5.77 1.75 -15.16
C ASP A 194 5.18 2.31 -13.85
N PRO A 195 5.62 3.51 -13.40
CA PRO A 195 5.18 4.04 -12.11
C PRO A 195 3.68 4.31 -12.06
N ILE A 196 3.10 4.82 -13.15
CA ILE A 196 1.68 5.15 -13.23
C ILE A 196 0.85 3.86 -13.17
N GLU A 197 1.28 2.81 -13.88
CA GLU A 197 0.65 1.49 -13.82
C GLU A 197 0.77 0.91 -12.40
N TRP A 198 1.94 1.02 -11.75
CA TRP A 198 2.13 0.50 -10.40
C TRP A 198 1.22 1.16 -9.36
N THR A 199 1.02 2.48 -9.47
CA THR A 199 0.26 3.26 -8.50
C THR A 199 -1.22 3.38 -8.80
N ASN A 200 -1.64 3.18 -10.05
CA ASN A 200 -3.03 3.38 -10.47
C ASN A 200 -3.72 2.12 -11.02
N CYS A 201 -2.99 1.04 -11.29
CA CYS A 201 -3.59 -0.19 -11.80
C CYS A 201 -3.57 -1.32 -10.76
N LEU A 202 -4.72 -2.00 -10.67
CA LEU A 202 -4.80 -3.31 -10.05
C LEU A 202 -4.22 -4.36 -11.01
N GLN A 203 -3.57 -5.36 -10.46
CA GLN A 203 -3.03 -6.51 -11.18
C GLN A 203 -3.81 -7.76 -10.78
N VAL A 204 -4.36 -8.45 -11.77
CA VAL A 204 -5.02 -9.74 -11.59
C VAL A 204 -4.05 -10.82 -12.03
N HIS A 205 -3.62 -11.66 -11.09
CA HIS A 205 -2.73 -12.78 -11.35
C HIS A 205 -3.55 -14.06 -11.43
N PHE A 206 -3.51 -14.73 -12.57
CA PHE A 206 -4.25 -15.96 -12.82
C PHE A 206 -3.47 -17.18 -12.36
N ASN A 207 -4.20 -18.27 -12.07
CA ASN A 207 -3.57 -19.55 -11.71
C ASN A 207 -2.80 -20.20 -12.87
N SER A 208 -2.98 -19.72 -14.11
CA SER A 208 -2.18 -20.06 -15.29
C SER A 208 -0.76 -19.49 -15.24
N GLY A 209 -0.52 -18.47 -14.41
CA GLY A 209 0.71 -17.68 -14.37
C GLY A 209 0.65 -16.39 -15.21
N GLU A 210 -0.44 -16.17 -15.94
CA GLU A 210 -0.69 -14.91 -16.65
C GLU A 210 -1.04 -13.79 -15.66
N MET A 211 -0.75 -12.56 -16.05
CA MET A 211 -1.07 -11.35 -15.29
C MET A 211 -1.66 -10.32 -16.25
N GLU A 212 -2.74 -9.68 -15.81
CA GLU A 212 -3.36 -8.56 -16.52
C GLU A 212 -3.54 -7.37 -15.58
N SER A 213 -3.28 -6.16 -16.09
CA SER A 213 -3.40 -4.91 -15.35
C SER A 213 -4.64 -4.12 -15.79
N PHE A 214 -5.37 -3.55 -14.83
CA PHE A 214 -6.54 -2.72 -15.08
C PHE A 214 -6.50 -1.47 -14.22
N PHE A 215 -6.90 -0.34 -14.80
CA PHE A 215 -6.98 0.92 -14.06
C PHE A 215 -8.01 0.80 -12.94
N MET A 216 -7.66 1.33 -11.76
CA MET A 216 -8.53 1.31 -10.59
C MET A 216 -9.44 2.53 -10.60
N CYS A 217 -10.72 2.30 -10.89
CA CYS A 217 -11.79 3.28 -10.75
C CYS A 217 -12.62 3.01 -9.49
N GLU A 218 -13.51 3.94 -9.17
CA GLU A 218 -14.41 3.86 -8.01
C GLU A 218 -15.21 2.55 -7.99
N GLU A 219 -15.79 2.16 -9.12
CA GLU A 219 -16.59 0.94 -9.24
C GLU A 219 -15.79 -0.35 -9.00
N VAL A 220 -14.50 -0.37 -9.35
CA VAL A 220 -13.61 -1.52 -9.07
C VAL A 220 -13.27 -1.55 -7.58
N THR A 221 -13.11 -0.38 -6.96
CA THR A 221 -12.83 -0.28 -5.52
C THR A 221 -14.01 -0.71 -4.66
N GLU A 222 -15.24 -0.39 -5.08
CA GLU A 222 -16.47 -0.92 -4.45
C GLU A 222 -16.47 -2.45 -4.43
N ASP A 223 -16.26 -3.10 -5.59
CA ASP A 223 -16.22 -4.56 -5.70
C ASP A 223 -15.08 -5.17 -4.85
N LEU A 224 -13.90 -4.53 -4.80
CA LEU A 224 -12.80 -4.96 -3.95
C LEU A 224 -13.13 -4.82 -2.46
N LEU A 225 -13.84 -3.77 -2.07
CA LEU A 225 -14.32 -3.58 -0.70
C LEU A 225 -15.36 -4.65 -0.33
N GLU A 226 -16.28 -4.99 -1.23
CA GLU A 226 -17.19 -6.12 -1.03
C GLU A 226 -16.44 -7.46 -0.89
N LEU A 227 -15.41 -7.67 -1.71
CA LEU A 227 -14.52 -8.82 -1.60
C LEU A 227 -13.78 -8.84 -0.25
N GLU A 228 -13.31 -7.69 0.24
CA GLU A 228 -12.67 -7.56 1.56
C GLU A 228 -13.61 -8.01 2.68
N HIS A 229 -14.86 -7.52 2.68
CA HIS A 229 -15.87 -7.88 3.68
C HIS A 229 -16.29 -9.35 3.61
N SER A 230 -16.28 -9.94 2.43
CA SER A 230 -16.70 -11.34 2.18
C SER A 230 -15.53 -12.32 2.03
N ILE A 231 -14.31 -11.90 2.37
CA ILE A 231 -13.07 -12.64 2.05
C ILE A 231 -13.01 -14.05 2.64
N HIS A 232 -13.77 -14.32 3.71
CA HIS A 232 -13.83 -15.64 4.34
C HIS A 232 -14.78 -16.63 3.65
N GLU A 233 -15.68 -16.16 2.79
CA GLU A 233 -16.73 -16.93 2.15
C GLU A 233 -16.87 -16.62 0.64
N VAL A 234 -15.75 -16.58 -0.09
CA VAL A 234 -15.74 -16.31 -1.53
C VAL A 234 -16.25 -17.52 -2.30
N ARG A 235 -17.25 -17.33 -3.15
CA ARG A 235 -17.82 -18.42 -3.97
C ARG A 235 -16.99 -18.67 -5.22
N SER A 236 -16.89 -19.92 -5.65
CA SER A 236 -16.17 -20.29 -6.88
C SER A 236 -16.79 -19.77 -8.18
N ASP A 237 -18.03 -19.27 -8.15
CA ASP A 237 -18.73 -18.67 -9.29
C ASP A 237 -18.90 -17.15 -9.15
N GLN A 238 -18.23 -16.54 -8.17
CA GLN A 238 -18.20 -15.10 -8.00
C GLN A 238 -17.24 -14.46 -9.01
N PHE A 239 -17.58 -13.25 -9.43
CA PHE A 239 -16.78 -12.47 -10.37
C PHE A 239 -16.37 -11.15 -9.73
N LEU A 240 -15.16 -10.70 -10.04
CA LEU A 240 -14.68 -9.35 -9.75
C LEU A 240 -14.79 -8.51 -11.02
N ARG A 241 -15.44 -7.35 -10.94
CA ARG A 241 -15.45 -6.39 -12.04
C ARG A 241 -14.09 -5.70 -12.16
N VAL A 242 -13.62 -5.57 -13.39
CA VAL A 242 -12.48 -4.73 -13.79
C VAL A 242 -12.86 -3.91 -15.03
N GLN A 243 -12.14 -2.84 -15.33
CA GLN A 243 -12.40 -1.99 -16.50
C GLN A 243 -11.20 -1.98 -17.45
N SER A 244 -11.45 -2.13 -18.75
CA SER A 244 -10.45 -1.87 -19.80
C SER A 244 -10.66 -0.48 -20.41
N GLU A 245 -9.57 0.09 -20.94
CA GLU A 245 -9.51 1.33 -21.74
C GLU A 245 -10.47 2.45 -21.30
N ARG A 246 -10.05 3.29 -20.34
CA ARG A 246 -10.77 4.53 -19.94
C ARG A 246 -12.24 4.30 -19.51
N GLY A 247 -12.58 3.09 -19.07
CA GLY A 247 -13.87 2.76 -18.46
C GLY A 247 -15.01 2.46 -19.44
N TYR A 248 -14.72 2.25 -20.72
CA TYR A 248 -15.76 1.97 -21.72
C TYR A 248 -16.20 0.51 -21.77
N GLN A 249 -15.48 -0.39 -21.11
CA GLN A 249 -15.81 -1.82 -21.09
C GLN A 249 -15.61 -2.39 -19.69
N SER A 250 -16.69 -2.96 -19.13
CA SER A 250 -16.62 -3.78 -17.92
C SER A 250 -16.29 -5.22 -18.29
N ILE A 251 -15.29 -5.78 -17.61
CA ILE A 251 -14.89 -7.17 -17.70
C ILE A 251 -15.15 -7.80 -16.34
N PHE A 252 -15.67 -9.02 -16.33
CA PHE A 252 -15.96 -9.75 -15.09
C PHE A 252 -15.00 -10.94 -15.01
N MET A 253 -14.09 -10.89 -14.03
CA MET A 253 -13.07 -11.89 -13.80
C MET A 253 -13.59 -12.95 -12.85
N ASN A 254 -13.67 -14.20 -13.31
CA ASN A 254 -14.10 -15.31 -12.47
C ASN A 254 -13.03 -15.60 -11.39
N LEU A 255 -13.39 -15.43 -10.12
CA LEU A 255 -12.47 -15.54 -8.99
C LEU A 255 -11.87 -16.94 -8.81
N ASN A 256 -12.52 -18.00 -9.31
CA ASN A 256 -11.97 -19.37 -9.27
C ASN A 256 -10.76 -19.57 -10.21
N HIS A 257 -10.49 -18.63 -11.11
CA HIS A 257 -9.31 -18.66 -11.97
C HIS A 257 -8.21 -17.69 -11.51
N VAL A 258 -8.50 -16.85 -10.53
CA VAL A 258 -7.60 -15.82 -10.01
C VAL A 258 -6.81 -16.39 -8.84
N ALA A 259 -5.49 -16.41 -8.96
CA ALA A 259 -4.59 -16.78 -7.87
C ALA A 259 -4.54 -15.69 -6.80
N PHE A 260 -4.34 -14.44 -7.22
CA PHE A 260 -4.48 -13.29 -6.33
C PHE A 260 -4.71 -12.01 -7.12
N VAL A 261 -5.23 -11.01 -6.43
CA VAL A 261 -5.36 -9.64 -6.92
C VAL A 261 -4.41 -8.76 -6.12
N SER A 262 -3.70 -7.86 -6.80
CA SER A 262 -2.78 -6.89 -6.20
C SER A 262 -3.23 -5.47 -6.58
N ALA A 263 -3.77 -4.75 -5.61
CA ALA A 263 -4.28 -3.39 -5.73
C ALA A 263 -3.26 -2.36 -5.21
N PRO A 264 -3.12 -1.15 -5.80
CA PRO A 264 -2.31 -0.09 -5.20
C PRO A 264 -2.88 0.35 -3.86
N ALA A 265 -2.11 0.19 -2.78
CA ALA A 265 -2.60 0.36 -1.41
C ALA A 265 -3.09 1.79 -1.12
N ASN A 266 -2.30 2.79 -1.48
CA ASN A 266 -2.64 4.20 -1.27
C ASN A 266 -3.94 4.59 -1.99
N LEU A 267 -4.08 4.20 -3.26
CA LEU A 267 -5.25 4.53 -4.07
C LEU A 267 -6.50 3.85 -3.50
N TYR A 268 -6.39 2.56 -3.18
CA TYR A 268 -7.47 1.78 -2.56
C TYR A 268 -7.93 2.41 -1.24
N LEU A 269 -7.00 2.64 -0.30
CA LEU A 269 -7.30 3.21 1.02
C LEU A 269 -7.91 4.61 0.95
N ARG A 270 -7.48 5.43 -0.01
CA ARG A 270 -8.07 6.76 -0.23
C ARG A 270 -9.51 6.64 -0.74
N GLN A 271 -9.75 5.85 -1.78
CA GLN A 271 -11.08 5.71 -2.38
C GLN A 271 -12.09 5.07 -1.42
N ILE A 272 -11.70 4.06 -0.64
CA ILE A 272 -12.61 3.51 0.38
C ILE A 272 -12.94 4.55 1.46
N SER A 273 -12.00 5.44 1.79
CA SER A 273 -12.26 6.50 2.77
C SER A 273 -13.29 7.49 2.23
N GLU A 274 -13.22 7.84 0.95
CA GLU A 274 -14.20 8.70 0.27
C GLU A 274 -15.58 8.04 0.23
N LEU A 275 -15.68 6.76 -0.15
CA LEU A 275 -16.93 5.99 -0.19
C LEU A 275 -17.62 5.86 1.18
N MET A 276 -16.87 5.92 2.28
CA MET A 276 -17.39 5.80 3.65
C MET A 276 -17.81 7.13 4.27
N GLU A 277 -17.55 8.26 3.59
CA GLU A 277 -17.97 9.59 4.00
C GLU A 277 -19.32 10.02 3.40
N GLU A 278 -19.74 9.38 2.30
CA GLU A 278 -21.05 9.57 1.64
C GLU A 278 -22.21 8.82 2.30
#